data_AF-A0A7Y6ZTM9-F1
#
_entry.id   AF-A0A7Y6ZTM9-F1
#
_cell.length_a   1.000
_cell.length_b   1.000
_cell.length_c   1.000
_cell.angle_alpha   90.00
_cell.angle_beta   90.00
_cell.angle_gamma   90.00
#
_symmetry.space_group_name_H-M   'P 1'
#
loop_
_entity.id
_entity.type
_entity.pdbx_description
1 polymer ?
#
loop_
_entity_poly.entity_id
_entity_poly.type
_entity_poly.pdbx_seq_one_letter_code
_entity_poly.pdbx_strand_id
1 'polypeptide(L)'
;MKRLIALPGDKVYYQPDHSLFIEPNCSNEQAAESAREAGLVCGQLNQIQHRLKQKQGFGSSDVYTETIAGVEHDILIDPAKLSNPVGFGYYYSAQNHKIYEQAQQQYPELTKRLFFSKTDYSSYIEDWANGVTIPEGNYFALGDNRTGSSDSRFWGFIPEERLVGKADYVWLHLEFAFDEGIDPMTGKQKNFFHWVPTGVNFDRPRTIH
;
A
#
# COMPACT_ATOMS: atom_id res chain seq x y z
N MET A 1 -3.37 -6.34 3.15
CA MET A 1 -3.41 -6.53 1.67
C MET A 1 -2.97 -5.24 1.01
N LYS A 2 -2.86 -5.18 -0.33
CA LYS A 2 -2.71 -3.93 -1.07
C LYS A 2 -3.95 -3.71 -1.92
N ARG A 3 -4.39 -2.46 -2.00
CA ARG A 3 -5.61 -2.03 -2.68
C ARG A 3 -5.26 -1.04 -3.76
N LEU A 4 -5.92 -1.13 -4.92
CA LEU A 4 -5.90 -0.04 -5.89
C LEU A 4 -6.72 1.11 -5.32
N ILE A 5 -6.14 2.30 -5.35
CA ILE A 5 -6.66 3.50 -4.69
C ILE A 5 -7.09 4.53 -5.73
N ALA A 6 -6.34 4.66 -6.82
CA ALA A 6 -6.62 5.63 -7.88
C ALA A 6 -6.37 5.04 -9.26
N LEU A 7 -7.15 5.54 -10.22
CA LEU A 7 -7.23 5.10 -11.61
C LEU A 7 -6.40 6.01 -12.54
N PRO A 8 -6.19 5.60 -13.80
CA PRO A 8 -5.56 6.45 -14.82
C PRO A 8 -6.14 7.87 -14.88
N GLY A 9 -5.24 8.86 -14.82
CA GLY A 9 -5.53 10.29 -14.87
C GLY A 9 -6.01 10.91 -13.57
N ASP A 10 -6.34 10.13 -12.53
CA ASP A 10 -6.68 10.68 -11.22
C ASP A 10 -5.48 11.43 -10.63
N LYS A 11 -5.72 12.46 -9.82
CA LYS A 11 -4.68 13.15 -9.07
C LYS A 11 -4.77 12.80 -7.59
N VAL A 12 -3.71 12.23 -7.05
CA VAL A 12 -3.63 11.72 -5.67
C VAL A 12 -2.75 12.61 -4.82
N TYR A 13 -3.26 12.98 -3.65
CA TYR A 13 -2.53 13.74 -2.65
C TYR A 13 -2.39 12.87 -1.39
N TYR A 14 -1.18 12.76 -0.87
CA TYR A 14 -0.91 11.94 0.30
C TYR A 14 -0.02 12.70 1.29
N GLN A 15 -0.56 12.95 2.48
CA GLN A 15 0.08 13.81 3.46
C GLN A 15 0.91 13.01 4.49
N PRO A 16 1.84 13.65 5.21
CA PRO A 16 2.65 12.99 6.25
C PRO A 16 1.84 12.34 7.37
N ASP A 17 0.64 12.86 7.67
CA ASP A 17 -0.29 12.29 8.65
C ASP A 17 -1.09 11.09 8.11
N HIS A 18 -0.75 10.60 6.91
CA HIS A 18 -1.43 9.55 6.17
C HIS A 18 -2.86 9.88 5.72
N SER A 19 -3.25 11.16 5.73
CA SER A 19 -4.47 11.58 5.04
C SER A 19 -4.29 11.45 3.52
N LEU A 20 -5.34 10.98 2.86
CA LEU A 20 -5.38 10.68 1.44
C LEU A 20 -6.48 11.52 0.79
N PHE A 21 -6.17 12.15 -0.33
CA PHE A 21 -7.13 12.85 -1.15
C PHE A 21 -7.03 12.42 -2.60
N ILE A 22 -8.17 12.37 -3.28
CA ILE A 22 -8.29 11.98 -4.68
C ILE A 22 -9.10 13.03 -5.42
N GLU A 23 -8.53 13.57 -6.48
CA GLU A 23 -9.20 14.38 -7.47
C GLU A 23 -9.38 13.52 -8.72
N PRO A 24 -10.60 13.02 -9.00
CA PRO A 24 -10.81 12.06 -10.08
C PRO A 24 -10.72 12.74 -11.46
N ASN A 25 -10.16 12.03 -12.46
CA ASN A 25 -9.93 12.57 -13.81
C ASN A 25 -11.24 13.03 -14.48
N CYS A 26 -12.29 12.21 -14.38
CA CYS A 26 -13.61 12.43 -14.98
C CYS A 26 -13.58 12.95 -16.43
N SER A 27 -12.57 12.56 -17.22
CA SER A 27 -12.34 13.05 -18.59
C SER A 27 -13.39 12.59 -19.60
N ASN A 28 -14.13 11.53 -19.28
CA ASN A 28 -15.24 10.99 -20.07
C ASN A 28 -16.33 10.43 -19.13
N GLU A 29 -17.49 10.09 -19.70
CA GLU A 29 -18.65 9.62 -18.92
C GLU A 29 -18.35 8.36 -18.10
N GLN A 30 -17.56 7.43 -18.64
CA GLN A 30 -17.17 6.19 -17.93
C GLN A 30 -16.27 6.49 -16.73
N ALA A 31 -15.30 7.39 -16.88
CA ALA A 31 -14.45 7.83 -15.78
C ALA A 31 -15.25 8.59 -14.72
N ALA A 32 -16.20 9.43 -15.15
CA ALA A 32 -17.09 10.16 -14.26
C ALA A 32 -18.08 9.23 -13.53
N GLU A 33 -18.56 8.17 -14.17
CA GLU A 33 -19.36 7.12 -13.55
C GLU A 33 -18.54 6.35 -12.51
N SER A 34 -17.34 5.92 -12.86
CA SER A 34 -16.42 5.24 -11.94
C SER A 34 -16.13 6.09 -10.69
N ALA A 35 -15.92 7.39 -10.85
CA ALA A 35 -15.74 8.32 -9.73
C ALA A 35 -17.01 8.42 -8.84
N ARG A 36 -18.19 8.51 -9.45
CA ARG A 36 -19.47 8.57 -8.72
C ARG A 36 -19.75 7.28 -7.95
N GLU A 37 -19.55 6.12 -8.58
CA GLU A 37 -19.60 4.81 -7.91
C GLU A 37 -18.57 4.73 -6.78
N ALA A 38 -17.43 5.39 -6.98
CA ALA A 38 -16.39 5.46 -5.96
C ALA A 38 -16.76 6.35 -4.74
N GLY A 39 -17.89 7.07 -4.81
CA GLY A 39 -18.28 8.09 -3.83
C GLY A 39 -17.48 9.39 -3.95
N LEU A 40 -16.80 9.60 -5.08
CA LEU A 40 -15.97 10.77 -5.36
C LEU A 40 -16.75 11.78 -6.21
N VAL A 41 -16.49 13.06 -5.96
CA VAL A 41 -17.06 14.18 -6.71
C VAL A 41 -16.04 14.69 -7.73
N CYS A 42 -16.43 14.68 -9.00
CA CYS A 42 -15.63 15.22 -10.10
C CYS A 42 -15.32 16.71 -9.91
N GLY A 43 -14.09 17.12 -10.24
CA GLY A 43 -13.63 18.51 -10.11
C GLY A 43 -13.45 18.98 -8.65
N GLN A 44 -13.47 18.07 -7.69
CA GLN A 44 -13.21 18.35 -6.28
C GLN A 44 -12.07 17.50 -5.76
N LEU A 45 -11.39 18.04 -4.74
CA LEU A 45 -10.42 17.29 -3.96
C LEU A 45 -11.17 16.49 -2.88
N ASN A 46 -11.35 15.19 -3.11
CA ASN A 46 -12.11 14.33 -2.21
C ASN A 46 -11.19 13.78 -1.12
N GLN A 47 -11.47 14.10 0.14
CA GLN A 47 -10.75 13.49 1.26
C GLN A 47 -11.29 12.09 1.52
N ILE A 48 -10.40 11.10 1.48
CA ILE A 48 -10.72 9.74 1.91
C ILE A 48 -10.62 9.72 3.44
N GLN A 49 -11.78 9.77 4.09
CA GLN A 49 -11.84 9.80 5.55
C GLN A 49 -11.55 8.41 6.13
N HIS A 50 -10.71 8.40 7.14
CA HIS A 50 -10.57 7.25 8.03
C HIS A 50 -11.11 7.57 9.42
N ARG A 51 -11.69 6.58 10.10
CA ARG A 51 -12.23 6.71 11.47
C ARG A 51 -11.46 5.77 12.38
N LEU A 52 -10.97 6.28 13.50
CA LEU A 52 -10.29 5.44 14.50
C LEU A 52 -11.27 4.38 15.02
N LYS A 53 -10.94 3.11 14.80
CA LYS A 53 -11.72 1.96 15.27
C LYS A 53 -11.19 1.45 16.61
N GLN A 54 -9.87 1.34 16.75
CA GLN A 54 -9.22 0.82 17.94
C GLN A 54 -7.80 1.36 18.08
N LYS A 55 -7.43 1.82 19.28
CA LYS A 55 -6.04 2.16 19.58
C LYS A 55 -5.22 0.91 19.90
N GLN A 56 -3.97 0.85 19.41
CA GLN A 56 -3.05 -0.27 19.64
C GLN A 56 -3.69 -1.65 19.38
N GLY A 57 -4.44 -1.76 18.27
CA GLY A 57 -5.18 -2.98 17.95
C GLY A 57 -4.34 -4.08 17.32
N PHE A 58 -3.21 -3.75 16.71
CA PHE A 58 -2.25 -4.74 16.19
C PHE A 58 -0.81 -4.29 16.46
N GLY A 59 -0.13 -4.96 17.40
CA GLY A 59 1.18 -4.52 17.88
C GLY A 59 1.11 -3.08 18.41
N SER A 60 1.97 -2.20 17.90
CA SER A 60 1.98 -0.77 18.23
C SER A 60 1.01 0.08 17.40
N SER A 61 0.28 -0.50 16.44
CA SER A 61 -0.51 0.26 15.46
C SER A 61 -1.95 0.49 15.91
N ASP A 62 -2.44 1.69 15.62
CA ASP A 62 -3.86 2.03 15.68
C ASP A 62 -4.58 1.47 14.44
N VAL A 63 -5.81 1.01 14.64
CA VAL A 63 -6.69 0.48 13.59
C VAL A 63 -7.70 1.56 13.24
N TYR A 64 -7.73 1.93 11.97
CA TYR A 64 -8.72 2.85 11.42
C TYR A 64 -9.56 2.11 10.39
N THR A 65 -10.79 2.58 10.20
CA THR A 65 -11.68 2.13 9.14
C THR A 65 -11.75 3.20 8.07
N GLU A 66 -11.58 2.81 6.81
CA GLU A 66 -11.58 3.67 5.64
C GLU A 66 -12.59 3.15 4.61
N THR A 67 -13.24 4.05 3.87
CA THR A 67 -14.13 3.69 2.77
C THR A 67 -13.59 4.24 1.46
N ILE A 68 -13.32 3.36 0.51
CA ILE A 68 -12.96 3.71 -0.86
C ILE A 68 -13.89 2.94 -1.78
N ALA A 69 -14.53 3.65 -2.70
CA ALA A 69 -15.45 3.05 -3.66
C ALA A 69 -16.54 2.15 -3.08
N GLY A 70 -17.20 2.65 -2.03
CA GLY A 70 -18.25 1.92 -1.32
C GLY A 70 -17.76 0.71 -0.51
N VAL A 71 -16.46 0.43 -0.54
CA VAL A 71 -15.84 -0.68 0.20
C VAL A 71 -15.21 -0.15 1.48
N GLU A 72 -15.75 -0.60 2.60
CA GLU A 72 -15.19 -0.35 3.93
C GLU A 72 -14.11 -1.39 4.26
N HIS A 73 -12.95 -0.92 4.73
CA HIS A 73 -11.84 -1.78 5.13
C HIS A 73 -11.03 -1.18 6.28
N ASP A 74 -10.33 -2.04 7.02
CA ASP A 74 -9.46 -1.60 8.10
C ASP A 74 -8.04 -1.34 7.58
N ILE A 75 -7.44 -0.25 8.06
CA ILE A 75 -6.06 0.15 7.84
C ILE A 75 -5.33 0.28 9.18
N LEU A 76 -4.02 0.03 9.16
CA LEU A 76 -3.15 0.15 10.32
C LEU A 76 -2.23 1.35 10.15
N ILE A 77 -2.18 2.21 11.16
CA ILE A 77 -1.25 3.34 11.23
C ILE A 77 -0.54 3.25 12.58
N ASP A 78 0.78 3.14 12.55
CA ASP A 78 1.61 3.24 13.75
C ASP A 78 1.85 4.72 14.11
N PRO A 79 1.24 5.25 15.19
CA PRO A 79 1.38 6.66 15.55
C PRO A 79 2.82 7.05 15.88
N ALA A 80 3.66 6.10 16.31
CA ALA A 80 5.09 6.35 16.58
C ALA A 80 5.92 6.50 15.31
N LYS A 81 5.37 6.12 14.15
CA LYS A 81 6.03 6.22 12.83
C LYS A 81 5.53 7.39 11.99
N LEU A 82 4.54 8.15 12.46
CA LEU A 82 4.10 9.39 11.83
C LEU A 82 5.24 10.41 11.68
N SER A 83 6.17 10.42 12.64
CA SER A 83 7.34 11.32 12.67
C SER A 83 8.65 10.63 12.28
N ASN A 84 8.65 9.31 12.01
CA ASN A 84 9.89 8.53 11.91
C ASN A 84 10.18 8.04 10.48
N PRO A 85 11.07 8.72 9.74
CA PRO A 85 11.44 8.38 8.37
C PRO A 85 12.32 7.11 8.24
N VAL A 86 12.73 6.44 9.32
CA VAL A 86 13.67 5.30 9.24
C VAL A 86 13.08 4.06 8.52
N GLY A 87 11.76 3.90 8.52
CA GLY A 87 11.08 2.85 7.75
C GLY A 87 11.20 2.99 6.23
N PHE A 88 11.59 4.18 5.75
CA PHE A 88 11.81 4.44 4.32
C PHE A 88 13.02 3.64 3.83
N GLY A 89 14.17 3.70 4.50
CA GLY A 89 15.43 3.11 4.04
C GLY A 89 15.40 1.61 3.68
N TYR A 90 14.55 0.81 4.35
CA TYR A 90 14.47 -0.64 4.13
C TYR A 90 13.98 -1.02 2.72
N TYR A 91 13.15 -0.18 2.10
CA TYR A 91 12.60 -0.44 0.78
C TYR A 91 13.44 0.14 -0.37
N TYR A 92 14.58 0.76 -0.08
CA TYR A 92 15.47 1.36 -1.07
C TYR A 92 16.78 0.56 -1.20
N SER A 93 16.70 -0.61 -1.83
CA SER A 93 17.89 -1.27 -2.36
C SER A 93 18.28 -0.64 -3.71
N ALA A 94 19.57 -0.67 -4.08
CA ALA A 94 20.04 -0.24 -5.39
C ALA A 94 19.34 -0.97 -6.56
N GLN A 95 18.74 -2.13 -6.30
CA GLN A 95 17.97 -2.89 -7.27
C GLN A 95 16.62 -2.23 -7.60
N ASN A 96 15.96 -1.63 -6.61
CA ASN A 96 14.69 -0.93 -6.81
C ASN A 96 14.87 0.35 -7.65
N HIS A 97 16.05 0.98 -7.57
CA HIS A 97 16.41 2.12 -8.43
C HIS A 97 16.41 1.78 -9.92
N LYS A 98 16.98 0.63 -10.29
CA LYS A 98 17.01 0.17 -11.69
C LYS A 98 15.62 -0.10 -12.25
N ILE A 99 14.70 -0.63 -11.44
CA ILE A 99 13.31 -0.91 -11.84
C ILE A 99 12.60 0.40 -12.22
N TYR A 100 12.87 1.48 -11.49
CA TYR A 100 12.29 2.77 -11.81
C TYR A 100 12.92 3.47 -13.02
N GLU A 101 14.25 3.40 -13.18
CA GLU A 101 14.88 3.96 -14.38
C GLU A 101 14.29 3.33 -15.65
N GLN A 102 13.97 2.03 -15.61
CA GLN A 102 13.24 1.35 -16.67
C GLN A 102 11.79 1.85 -16.82
N ALA A 103 11.08 2.06 -15.71
CA ALA A 103 9.73 2.61 -15.75
C ALA A 103 9.69 4.03 -16.35
N GLN A 104 10.63 4.91 -16.01
CA GLN A 104 10.79 6.26 -16.60
C GLN A 104 11.01 6.22 -18.11
N GLN A 105 11.77 5.24 -18.61
CA GLN A 105 11.97 5.06 -20.05
C GLN A 105 10.68 4.63 -20.76
N GLN A 106 9.92 3.74 -20.11
CA GLN A 106 8.67 3.21 -20.67
C GLN A 106 7.52 4.22 -20.57
N TYR A 107 7.54 5.08 -19.54
CA TYR A 107 6.49 6.04 -19.25
C TYR A 107 7.12 7.40 -18.94
N PRO A 108 7.47 8.20 -19.96
CA PRO A 108 8.20 9.46 -19.79
C PRO A 108 7.38 10.55 -19.08
N GLU A 109 6.05 10.43 -19.11
CA GLU A 109 5.10 11.27 -18.37
C GLU A 109 4.92 10.83 -16.91
N LEU A 110 5.56 9.71 -16.49
CA LEU A 110 5.73 9.47 -15.06
C LEU A 110 6.42 10.70 -14.50
N THR A 111 5.79 11.32 -13.50
CA THR A 111 6.44 12.34 -12.68
C THR A 111 7.86 11.86 -12.42
N LYS A 112 8.87 12.69 -12.75
CA LYS A 112 10.32 12.43 -12.55
C LYS A 112 10.60 12.22 -11.05
N ARG A 113 10.15 11.11 -10.50
CA ARG A 113 10.29 10.71 -9.11
C ARG A 113 11.65 10.09 -8.90
N LEU A 114 12.60 10.99 -8.75
CA LEU A 114 13.84 10.85 -8.00
C LEU A 114 13.86 9.56 -7.15
N PHE A 115 14.56 8.56 -7.66
CA PHE A 115 15.32 7.73 -6.75
C PHE A 115 16.48 8.59 -6.30
N PHE A 116 16.60 8.73 -4.99
CA PHE A 116 17.62 9.50 -4.28
C PHE A 116 18.87 9.80 -5.12
N SER A 117 18.85 10.93 -5.83
CA SER A 117 20.07 11.69 -6.05
C SER A 117 20.19 12.61 -4.84
N LYS A 118 20.64 12.05 -3.71
CA LYS A 118 21.01 12.73 -2.45
C LYS A 118 19.86 13.16 -1.51
N THR A 119 19.80 12.48 -0.36
CA THR A 119 19.57 13.04 1.01
C THR A 119 18.31 13.83 1.41
N ASP A 120 17.30 14.11 0.58
CA ASP A 120 16.17 14.95 1.02
C ASP A 120 14.80 14.26 1.04
N TYR A 121 14.28 14.01 2.24
CA TYR A 121 12.94 13.47 2.52
C TYR A 121 11.83 14.52 2.30
N SER A 122 12.17 15.81 2.42
CA SER A 122 11.19 16.89 2.37
C SER A 122 10.54 16.99 0.99
N SER A 123 11.32 16.82 -0.08
CA SER A 123 10.83 16.86 -1.46
C SER A 123 9.82 15.74 -1.77
N TYR A 124 10.00 14.56 -1.16
CA TYR A 124 9.08 13.42 -1.34
C TYR A 124 7.71 13.68 -0.72
N ILE A 125 7.69 14.19 0.51
CA ILE A 125 6.45 14.64 1.16
C ILE A 125 5.81 15.71 0.30
N GLU A 126 6.61 16.67 -0.16
CA GLU A 126 6.13 17.83 -0.91
C GLU A 126 5.43 17.40 -2.22
N ASP A 127 5.99 16.44 -2.96
CA ASP A 127 5.37 15.93 -4.19
C ASP A 127 3.99 15.32 -3.96
N TRP A 128 3.89 14.39 -3.00
CA TRP A 128 2.59 13.79 -2.68
C TRP A 128 1.65 14.79 -2.02
N ALA A 129 2.16 15.73 -1.24
CA ALA A 129 1.35 16.78 -0.63
C ALA A 129 0.79 17.76 -1.68
N ASN A 130 1.53 17.99 -2.77
CA ASN A 130 1.16 18.86 -3.90
C ASN A 130 0.30 18.15 -4.96
N GLY A 131 0.18 16.84 -4.84
CA GLY A 131 -0.69 16.01 -5.65
C GLY A 131 -0.05 15.54 -6.95
N VAL A 132 -0.24 14.26 -7.25
CA VAL A 132 0.37 13.60 -8.39
C VAL A 132 -0.66 12.91 -9.25
N THR A 133 -0.63 13.23 -10.54
CA THR A 133 -1.47 12.61 -11.57
C THR A 133 -0.97 11.22 -11.91
N ILE A 134 -1.88 10.25 -11.89
CA ILE A 134 -1.61 8.88 -12.31
C ILE A 134 -1.56 8.85 -13.85
N PRO A 135 -0.47 8.37 -14.47
CA PRO A 135 -0.40 8.30 -15.92
C PRO A 135 -1.44 7.34 -16.50
N GLU A 136 -1.71 7.51 -17.80
CA GLU A 136 -2.52 6.57 -18.55
C GLU A 136 -1.95 5.14 -18.47
N GLY A 137 -2.85 4.15 -18.41
CA GLY A 137 -2.50 2.72 -18.27
C GLY A 137 -1.80 2.35 -16.96
N ASN A 138 -1.82 3.23 -15.96
CA ASN A 138 -1.17 2.99 -14.67
C ASN A 138 -2.13 3.16 -13.49
N TYR A 139 -1.80 2.54 -12.37
CA TYR A 139 -2.61 2.54 -11.15
C TYR A 139 -1.78 2.86 -9.92
N PHE A 140 -2.42 3.46 -8.92
CA PHE A 140 -1.81 3.72 -7.62
C PHE A 140 -2.37 2.76 -6.57
N ALA A 141 -1.49 2.10 -5.82
CA ALA A 141 -1.89 1.15 -4.78
C ALA A 141 -1.31 1.48 -3.40
N LEU A 142 -2.07 1.21 -2.36
CA LEU A 142 -1.65 1.33 -0.96
C LEU A 142 -1.85 0.02 -0.20
N GLY A 143 -0.97 -0.27 0.75
CA GLY A 143 -1.19 -1.35 1.70
C GLY A 143 -2.11 -0.95 2.85
N ASP A 144 -2.91 -1.90 3.33
CA ASP A 144 -3.74 -1.71 4.53
C ASP A 144 -2.87 -1.32 5.74
N ASN A 145 -1.66 -1.88 5.86
CA ASN A 145 -0.67 -1.43 6.84
C ASN A 145 0.06 -0.19 6.32
N ARG A 146 -0.55 0.99 6.48
CA ARG A 146 -0.08 2.27 5.92
C ARG A 146 1.34 2.60 6.34
N THR A 147 1.70 2.34 7.59
CA THR A 147 3.07 2.61 8.11
C THR A 147 4.08 1.52 7.78
N GLY A 148 3.63 0.30 7.49
CA GLY A 148 4.49 -0.87 7.28
C GLY A 148 4.57 -1.37 5.84
N SER A 149 3.80 -0.80 4.92
CA SER A 149 3.69 -1.28 3.54
C SER A 149 4.68 -0.57 2.61
N SER A 150 5.43 -1.37 1.83
CA SER A 150 6.05 -0.90 0.59
C SER A 150 5.04 -0.98 -0.53
N ASP A 151 4.54 0.18 -0.93
CA ASP A 151 3.52 0.35 -1.95
C ASP A 151 3.85 1.52 -2.91
N SER A 152 2.87 1.99 -3.69
CA SER A 152 3.11 2.95 -4.77
C SER A 152 3.67 4.30 -4.32
N ARG A 153 3.57 4.59 -3.01
CA ARG A 153 4.32 5.68 -2.36
C ARG A 153 5.82 5.58 -2.61
N PHE A 154 6.37 4.37 -2.62
CA PHE A 154 7.81 4.12 -2.67
C PHE A 154 8.30 3.69 -4.06
N TRP A 155 7.59 2.77 -4.71
CA TRP A 155 8.02 2.17 -5.98
C TRP A 155 7.25 2.67 -7.20
N GLY A 156 6.35 3.65 -7.04
CA GLY A 156 5.63 4.28 -8.15
C GLY A 156 4.38 3.53 -8.57
N PHE A 157 3.93 3.73 -9.80
CA PHE A 157 2.65 3.20 -10.26
C PHE A 157 2.77 1.76 -10.79
N ILE A 158 1.64 1.08 -10.85
CA ILE A 158 1.51 -0.27 -11.39
C ILE A 158 0.98 -0.15 -12.82
N PRO A 159 1.72 -0.59 -13.84
CA PRO A 159 1.19 -0.71 -15.19
C PRO A 159 0.05 -1.73 -15.27
N GLU A 160 -0.96 -1.46 -16.10
CA GLU A 160 -2.12 -2.32 -16.30
C GLU A 160 -1.72 -3.75 -16.66
N GLU A 161 -0.70 -3.94 -17.50
CA GLU A 161 -0.22 -5.26 -17.93
C GLU A 161 0.38 -6.11 -16.79
N ARG A 162 0.64 -5.50 -15.63
CA ARG A 162 1.13 -6.19 -14.42
C ARG A 162 0.01 -6.55 -13.44
N LEU A 163 -1.24 -6.16 -13.73
CA LEU A 163 -2.39 -6.60 -12.96
C LEU A 163 -2.76 -8.03 -13.36
N VAL A 164 -2.69 -8.94 -12.40
CA VAL A 164 -3.00 -10.36 -12.62
C VAL A 164 -4.47 -10.68 -12.29
N GLY A 165 -5.01 -10.06 -11.24
CA GLY A 165 -6.39 -10.31 -10.81
C GLY A 165 -6.73 -9.69 -9.46
N LYS A 166 -7.97 -9.89 -9.04
CA LYS A 166 -8.51 -9.43 -7.76
C LYS A 166 -8.45 -10.54 -6.71
N ALA A 167 -8.05 -10.19 -5.50
CA ALA A 167 -8.12 -11.11 -4.36
C ALA A 167 -9.52 -11.06 -3.74
N ASP A 168 -10.29 -12.15 -3.86
CA ASP A 168 -11.69 -12.18 -3.45
C ASP A 168 -11.97 -13.02 -2.18
N TYR A 169 -11.13 -14.01 -1.86
CA TYR A 169 -11.41 -14.91 -0.74
C TYR A 169 -10.12 -15.40 -0.06
N VAL A 170 -10.10 -15.35 1.28
CA VAL A 170 -9.12 -16.10 2.07
C VAL A 170 -9.68 -17.51 2.22
N TRP A 171 -9.04 -18.49 1.59
CA TRP A 171 -9.51 -19.89 1.65
C TRP A 171 -8.85 -20.71 2.76
N LEU A 172 -7.67 -20.30 3.21
CA LEU A 172 -6.90 -20.98 4.26
C LEU A 172 -6.06 -19.98 5.05
N HIS A 173 -5.97 -20.17 6.37
CA HIS A 173 -5.03 -19.46 7.23
C HIS A 173 -4.31 -20.45 8.14
N LEU A 174 -2.99 -20.57 7.96
CA LEU A 174 -2.13 -21.40 8.79
C LEU A 174 -1.48 -20.55 9.87
N GLU A 175 -1.45 -21.09 11.08
CA GLU A 175 -0.66 -20.55 12.19
C GLU A 175 0.70 -21.24 12.17
N PHE A 176 1.76 -20.48 12.45
CA PHE A 176 3.13 -20.99 12.44
C PHE A 176 3.81 -20.68 13.77
N ALA A 177 4.62 -21.63 14.24
CA ALA A 177 5.58 -21.39 15.31
C ALA A 177 7.00 -21.50 14.77
N PHE A 178 7.92 -20.82 15.46
CA PHE A 178 9.34 -20.94 15.21
C PHE A 178 9.87 -22.17 15.94
N ASP A 179 10.37 -23.16 15.22
CA ASP A 179 11.21 -24.22 15.79
C ASP A 179 12.65 -23.68 15.77
N GLU A 180 13.26 -23.51 16.94
CA GLU A 180 14.67 -23.11 17.08
C GLU A 180 15.64 -24.07 16.39
N GLY A 181 15.12 -25.21 15.91
CA GLY A 181 15.85 -26.18 15.12
C GLY A 181 16.78 -27.00 15.99
N ILE A 182 16.65 -26.97 17.32
CA ILE A 182 17.50 -27.79 18.20
C ILE A 182 16.77 -29.11 18.45
N ASP A 183 17.39 -30.22 18.09
CA ASP A 183 16.91 -31.54 18.47
C ASP A 183 17.02 -31.71 20.00
N PRO A 184 15.92 -31.91 20.73
CA PRO A 184 15.95 -32.00 22.19
C PRO A 184 16.66 -33.27 22.71
N MET A 185 16.86 -34.27 21.85
CA MET A 185 17.54 -35.54 22.18
C MET A 185 19.03 -35.52 21.80
N THR A 186 19.41 -34.79 20.75
CA THR A 186 20.80 -34.78 20.25
C THR A 186 21.53 -33.45 20.43
N GLY A 187 20.81 -32.35 20.75
CA GLY A 187 21.34 -31.00 20.93
C GLY A 187 21.86 -30.37 19.63
N LYS A 188 21.64 -30.99 18.47
CA LYS A 188 22.14 -30.52 17.18
C LYS A 188 21.10 -29.67 16.44
N GLN A 189 21.59 -28.73 15.62
CA GLN A 189 20.74 -28.02 14.67
C GLN A 189 20.15 -28.98 13.62
N LYS A 190 18.82 -28.96 13.48
CA LYS A 190 18.03 -29.58 12.43
C LYS A 190 18.16 -28.70 11.20
N ASN A 191 18.56 -29.29 10.08
CA ASN A 191 18.76 -28.57 8.81
C ASN A 191 17.46 -28.35 8.00
N PHE A 192 16.28 -28.36 8.64
CA PHE A 192 14.99 -28.24 7.94
C PHE A 192 14.00 -27.33 8.67
N PHE A 193 13.21 -26.60 7.87
CA PHE A 193 12.13 -25.65 8.17
C PHE A 193 12.02 -25.11 9.61
N HIS A 194 12.45 -23.85 9.80
CA HIS A 194 12.33 -23.13 11.06
C HIS A 194 10.91 -22.61 11.37
N TRP A 195 10.02 -22.53 10.37
CA TRP A 195 8.62 -22.15 10.56
C TRP A 195 7.74 -23.35 10.29
N VAL A 196 7.13 -23.89 11.33
CA VAL A 196 6.32 -25.11 11.25
C VAL A 196 4.85 -24.73 11.44
N PRO A 197 3.93 -25.17 10.56
CA PRO A 197 2.51 -24.92 10.75
C PRO A 197 2.04 -25.64 12.01
N THR A 198 1.47 -24.90 12.95
CA THR A 198 0.98 -25.41 14.24
C THR A 198 -0.53 -25.54 14.31
N GLY A 199 -1.24 -24.92 13.37
CA GLY A 199 -2.70 -24.92 13.38
C GLY A 199 -3.31 -24.32 12.13
N VAL A 200 -4.62 -24.53 12.00
CA VAL A 200 -5.47 -23.88 11.00
C VAL A 200 -6.42 -22.96 11.75
N ASN A 201 -6.45 -21.69 11.38
CA ASN A 201 -7.40 -20.74 11.95
C ASN A 201 -8.67 -20.71 11.09
N PHE A 202 -9.73 -21.34 11.57
CA PHE A 202 -10.99 -21.50 10.84
C PHE A 202 -11.92 -20.28 10.87
N ASP A 203 -11.59 -19.23 11.65
CA ASP A 203 -12.34 -17.98 11.68
C ASP A 203 -11.87 -16.98 10.61
N ARG A 204 -10.73 -17.28 9.98
CA ARG A 204 -10.10 -16.42 8.97
C ARG A 204 -10.66 -16.59 7.56
N PRO A 205 -11.11 -17.78 7.11
CA PRO A 205 -11.71 -17.92 5.80
C PRO A 205 -12.92 -17.02 5.63
N ARG A 206 -12.83 -16.06 4.71
CA ARG A 206 -13.85 -15.04 4.46
C ARG A 206 -13.62 -14.36 3.12
N THR A 207 -14.67 -13.74 2.61
CA THR A 207 -14.58 -12.85 1.45
C THR A 207 -13.74 -11.62 1.80
N ILE A 208 -12.95 -11.18 0.83
CA ILE A 208 -12.20 -9.94 0.87
C ILE A 208 -13.04 -8.90 0.14
N HIS A 209 -13.30 -7.79 0.84
CA HIS A 209 -13.87 -6.59 0.26
C HIS A 209 -12.75 -5.54 0.24
#